data_AF-A0A6A3MY09-F1
#
_entry.id   AF-A0A6A3MY09-F1
#
_cell.length_a   1.000
_cell.length_b   1.000
_cell.length_c   1.000
_cell.angle_alpha   90.00
_cell.angle_beta   90.00
_cell.angle_gamma   90.00
#
_symmetry.space_group_name_H-M   'P 1'
#
loop_
_entity.id
_entity.type
_entity.pdbx_description
1 polymer ?
#
loop_
_entity_poly.entity_id
_entity_poly.type
_entity_poly.pdbx_seq_one_letter_code
_entity_poly.pdbx_strand_id
1 'polypeptide(L)'
;MNIKINDIVRFTLELNSIKWCQMNIQFLDEVSFDNRDMLRSRGYCLKEKKLAFRGEFNRKARVSLLCFISVDGLVETFHTDGTFDRSKFVECCRAHAHSGKTVHQYPGSGSVWILDGAKIHCHPDIVYYLRSLGIIPIFLPAYCPFYNPIEYLFGLIKKSFKRQYIEGSKQNQAVLIANVLQQFQDFDMTNIFEHCGWSVTGEFDPMSALGSEYVSTSRAEQFVVNDLLEFSERGDPDYDKGYSSDEN
;
A
#
# COMPACT_ATOMS: atom_id res chain seq x y z
N MET A 1 7.96 -22.76 -1.89
CA MET A 1 6.82 -22.05 -1.28
C MET A 1 5.60 -22.54 -2.04
N ASN A 2 4.70 -23.30 -1.39
CA ASN A 2 3.59 -23.96 -2.08
C ASN A 2 2.28 -23.35 -1.59
N ILE A 3 1.58 -22.66 -2.49
CA ILE A 3 0.20 -22.21 -2.28
C ILE A 3 -0.67 -23.45 -2.09
N LYS A 4 -1.49 -23.48 -1.04
CA LYS A 4 -2.39 -24.60 -0.75
C LYS A 4 -3.80 -24.24 -1.18
N ILE A 5 -4.38 -25.04 -2.07
CA ILE A 5 -5.75 -24.87 -2.55
C ILE A 5 -6.75 -24.84 -1.37
N ASN A 6 -6.53 -25.69 -0.36
CA ASN A 6 -7.38 -25.71 0.85
C ASN A 6 -7.41 -24.37 1.59
N ASP A 7 -6.31 -23.62 1.61
CA ASP A 7 -6.26 -22.33 2.30
C ASP A 7 -7.04 -21.26 1.51
N ILE A 8 -6.99 -21.32 0.17
CA ILE A 8 -7.79 -20.47 -0.72
C ILE A 8 -9.27 -20.80 -0.55
N VAL A 9 -9.66 -22.08 -0.60
CA VAL A 9 -11.05 -22.52 -0.42
C VAL A 9 -11.58 -22.05 0.95
N ARG A 10 -10.81 -22.23 2.03
CA ARG A 10 -11.16 -21.73 3.37
C ARG A 10 -11.41 -20.23 3.35
N PHE A 11 -10.51 -19.45 2.76
CA PHE A 11 -10.62 -18.00 2.65
C PHE A 11 -11.88 -17.58 1.88
N THR A 12 -12.12 -18.16 0.71
CA THR A 12 -13.29 -17.85 -0.12
C THR A 12 -14.59 -18.22 0.58
N LEU A 13 -14.65 -19.35 1.30
CA LEU A 13 -15.83 -19.74 2.08
C LEU A 13 -16.09 -18.78 3.24
N GLU A 14 -15.05 -18.34 3.95
CA GLU A 14 -15.17 -17.35 5.02
C GLU A 14 -15.68 -16.00 4.48
N LEU A 15 -15.12 -15.54 3.36
CA LEU A 15 -15.53 -14.28 2.74
C LEU A 15 -16.97 -14.33 2.19
N ASN A 16 -17.37 -15.45 1.59
CA ASN A 16 -18.74 -15.66 1.09
C ASN A 16 -19.78 -15.83 2.20
N SER A 17 -19.35 -16.02 3.45
CA SER A 17 -20.27 -16.10 4.60
C SER A 17 -20.86 -14.74 4.99
N ILE A 18 -20.30 -13.65 4.48
CA ILE A 18 -20.75 -12.27 4.73
C ILE A 18 -21.09 -11.57 3.42
N LYS A 19 -21.99 -10.60 3.48
CA LYS A 19 -22.21 -9.67 2.35
C LYS A 19 -21.26 -8.50 2.45
N TRP A 20 -20.58 -8.15 1.38
CA TRP A 20 -19.66 -7.02 1.36
C TRP A 20 -19.65 -6.36 -0.02
N CYS A 21 -19.20 -5.12 -0.06
CA CYS A 21 -18.71 -4.44 -1.25
C CYS A 21 -17.34 -3.82 -0.94
N GLN A 22 -16.63 -3.31 -1.94
CA GLN A 22 -15.27 -2.79 -1.76
C GLN A 22 -15.17 -1.71 -0.65
N MET A 23 -16.20 -0.88 -0.46
CA MET A 23 -16.25 0.14 0.60
C MET A 23 -16.21 -0.46 2.01
N ASN A 24 -16.66 -1.70 2.20
CA ASN A 24 -16.59 -2.36 3.49
C ASN A 24 -15.16 -2.79 3.85
N ILE A 25 -14.32 -2.99 2.84
CA ILE A 25 -13.03 -3.65 3.01
C ILE A 25 -11.93 -2.64 3.29
N GLN A 26 -11.12 -2.94 4.29
CA GLN A 26 -9.80 -2.35 4.46
C GLN A 26 -8.74 -3.44 4.56
N PHE A 27 -7.60 -3.22 3.88
CA PHE A 27 -6.41 -4.05 4.07
C PHE A 27 -5.46 -3.34 5.03
N LEU A 28 -4.74 -4.13 5.83
CA LEU A 28 -3.64 -3.63 6.61
C LEU A 28 -2.44 -4.55 6.54
N ASP A 29 -1.27 -3.92 6.54
CA ASP A 29 0.01 -4.61 6.51
C ASP A 29 1.13 -3.62 6.87
N GLU A 30 2.30 -4.15 7.20
CA GLU A 30 3.49 -3.35 7.45
C GLU A 30 4.37 -3.17 6.22
N VAL A 31 4.88 -1.96 6.06
CA VAL A 31 5.96 -1.66 5.13
C VAL A 31 7.14 -1.09 5.87
N SER A 32 8.33 -1.29 5.33
CA SER A 32 9.49 -0.59 5.83
C SER A 32 10.42 -0.21 4.72
N PHE A 33 11.14 0.87 4.98
CA PHE A 33 12.08 1.45 4.04
C PHE A 33 13.27 2.00 4.80
N ASP A 34 14.45 1.78 4.24
CA ASP A 34 15.64 2.58 4.54
C ASP A 34 16.03 3.42 3.32
N ASN A 35 17.05 4.26 3.45
CA ASN A 35 17.46 5.15 2.37
C ASN A 35 17.87 4.40 1.08
N ARG A 36 18.32 3.13 1.17
CA ARG A 36 18.71 2.35 -0.01
C ARG A 36 17.50 1.91 -0.83
N ASP A 37 16.37 1.67 -0.17
CA ASP A 37 15.11 1.38 -0.85
C ASP A 37 14.61 2.59 -1.66
N MET A 38 15.04 3.79 -1.28
CA MET A 38 14.73 5.05 -1.96
C MET A 38 15.73 5.40 -3.07
N LEU A 39 16.86 4.68 -3.20
CA LEU A 39 17.84 4.95 -4.26
C LEU A 39 17.37 4.37 -5.61
N ARG A 40 17.64 5.13 -6.67
CA ARG A 40 17.48 4.65 -8.05
C ARG A 40 18.58 3.66 -8.36
N SER A 41 18.22 2.43 -8.73
CA SER A 41 19.17 1.38 -9.10
C SER A 41 19.51 1.36 -10.59
N ARG A 42 18.81 2.14 -11.42
CA ARG A 42 18.98 2.21 -12.86
C ARG A 42 18.92 3.66 -13.34
N GLY A 43 19.69 3.96 -14.38
CA GLY A 43 19.74 5.26 -15.02
C GLY A 43 20.26 5.14 -16.43
N TYR A 44 20.06 6.19 -17.23
CA TYR A 44 20.56 6.25 -18.60
C TYR A 44 21.91 6.97 -18.64
N CYS A 45 22.82 6.49 -19.47
CA CYS A 45 24.09 7.14 -19.77
C CYS A 45 24.34 7.08 -21.29
N LEU A 46 25.23 7.93 -21.79
CA LEU A 46 25.69 7.82 -23.18
C LEU A 46 26.29 6.42 -23.41
N LYS A 47 26.02 5.87 -24.60
CA LYS A 47 26.58 4.59 -25.03
C LYS A 47 28.11 4.62 -24.85
N GLU A 48 28.67 3.52 -24.35
CA GLU A 48 30.11 3.34 -24.06
C GLU A 48 30.66 4.14 -22.86
N LYS A 49 29.83 4.92 -22.15
CA LYS A 49 30.23 5.53 -20.87
C LYS A 49 29.79 4.68 -19.69
N LYS A 50 30.64 4.63 -18.66
CA LYS A 50 30.27 4.05 -17.36
C LYS A 50 29.33 5.02 -16.65
N LEU A 51 28.17 4.52 -16.24
CA LEU A 51 27.27 5.25 -15.37
C LEU A 51 27.92 5.40 -13.98
N ALA A 52 28.18 6.63 -13.57
CA ALA A 52 28.67 6.96 -12.24
C ALA A 52 27.58 7.72 -11.50
N PHE A 53 27.33 7.33 -10.25
CA PHE A 53 26.38 7.99 -9.36
C PHE A 53 27.08 8.33 -8.05
N ARG A 54 26.91 9.57 -7.58
CA ARG A 54 27.55 10.06 -6.36
C ARG A 54 26.49 10.13 -5.26
N GLY A 55 26.76 9.45 -4.15
CA GLY A 55 25.79 9.33 -3.07
C GLY A 55 26.34 9.09 -1.66
N GLU A 56 25.44 9.24 -0.68
CA GLU A 56 25.59 8.85 0.72
C GLU A 56 25.23 7.36 0.87
N PHE A 57 26.20 6.48 0.66
CA PHE A 57 26.02 5.03 0.81
C PHE A 57 25.95 4.54 2.27
N ASN A 58 25.77 5.45 3.22
CA ASN A 58 25.59 5.13 4.63
C ASN A 58 24.14 4.74 4.89
N ARG A 59 23.94 3.63 5.62
CA ARG A 59 22.60 3.18 5.97
C ARG A 59 21.98 4.12 7.01
N LYS A 60 20.88 4.79 6.65
CA LYS A 60 20.04 5.56 7.58
C LYS A 60 19.13 4.61 8.35
N ALA A 61 18.57 5.10 9.46
CA ALA A 61 17.63 4.34 10.27
C ALA A 61 16.43 3.89 9.41
N ARG A 62 16.03 2.62 9.61
CA ARG A 62 14.83 2.06 9.00
C ARG A 62 13.62 2.74 9.62
N VAL A 63 12.71 3.18 8.77
CA VAL A 63 11.37 3.58 9.19
C VAL A 63 10.42 2.46 8.82
N SER A 64 9.58 2.07 9.77
CA SER A 64 8.52 1.09 9.53
C SER A 64 7.18 1.75 9.73
N LEU A 65 6.25 1.43 8.84
CA LEU A 65 4.87 1.90 8.88
C LEU A 65 3.93 0.71 8.95
N LEU A 66 2.83 0.87 9.69
CA LEU A 66 1.63 0.04 9.58
C LEU A 66 0.60 0.89 8.84
N CYS A 67 0.15 0.42 7.69
CA CYS A 67 -0.76 1.16 6.83
C CYS A 67 -2.11 0.46 6.76
N PHE A 68 -3.17 1.25 6.65
CA PHE A 68 -4.53 0.82 6.34
C PHE A 68 -4.92 1.42 5.00
N ILE A 69 -5.52 0.61 4.12
CA ILE A 69 -5.99 1.07 2.81
C ILE A 69 -7.44 0.66 2.57
N SER A 70 -8.16 1.45 1.79
CA SER A 70 -9.47 1.12 1.23
C SER A 70 -9.41 1.22 -0.30
N VAL A 71 -10.56 1.07 -0.95
CA VAL A 71 -10.70 1.32 -2.39
C VAL A 71 -10.40 2.79 -2.76
N ASP A 72 -10.53 3.72 -1.81
CA ASP A 72 -10.28 5.16 -2.01
C ASP A 72 -8.81 5.55 -1.77
N GLY A 73 -7.94 4.61 -1.38
CA GLY A 73 -6.52 4.85 -1.18
C GLY A 73 -6.03 4.57 0.25
N LEU A 74 -5.01 5.31 0.67
CA LEU A 74 -4.36 5.18 1.97
C LEU A 74 -5.17 5.88 3.06
N VAL A 75 -5.72 5.08 3.97
CA VAL A 75 -6.68 5.52 4.99
C VAL A 75 -5.99 6.00 6.26
N GLU A 76 -5.04 5.24 6.78
CA GLU A 76 -4.35 5.55 8.03
C GLU A 76 -2.93 4.99 8.00
N THR A 77 -2.02 5.65 8.71
CA THR A 77 -0.62 5.22 8.81
C THR A 77 -0.07 5.48 10.21
N PHE A 78 0.44 4.42 10.83
CA PHE A 78 1.20 4.51 12.07
C PHE A 78 2.67 4.26 11.79
N HIS A 79 3.56 5.00 12.44
CA HIS A 79 4.99 4.81 12.30
C HIS A 79 5.59 4.23 13.58
N THR A 80 6.69 3.50 13.43
CA THR A 80 7.50 3.10 14.58
C THR A 80 8.98 3.09 14.24
N ASP A 81 9.79 3.38 15.24
CA ASP A 81 11.23 3.15 15.17
C ASP A 81 11.51 1.66 15.26
N GLY A 82 12.23 1.11 14.27
CA GLY A 82 12.53 -0.32 14.21
C GLY A 82 11.37 -1.14 13.68
N THR A 83 11.13 -2.34 14.22
CA THR A 83 10.10 -3.28 13.74
C THR A 83 8.85 -3.20 14.61
N PHE A 84 7.68 -3.35 14.01
CA PHE A 84 6.44 -3.49 14.75
C PHE A 84 6.48 -4.77 15.60
N ASP A 85 6.35 -4.60 16.90
CA ASP A 85 6.01 -5.69 17.79
C ASP A 85 4.49 -5.82 17.90
N ARG A 86 4.05 -6.91 18.53
CA ARG A 86 2.63 -7.20 18.72
C ARG A 86 1.92 -6.12 19.54
N SER A 87 2.57 -5.54 20.55
CA SER A 87 1.93 -4.55 21.43
C SER A 87 1.59 -3.28 20.64
N LYS A 88 2.55 -2.79 19.85
CA LYS A 88 2.38 -1.63 18.98
C LYS A 88 1.34 -1.89 17.91
N PHE A 89 1.38 -3.06 17.26
CA PHE A 89 0.36 -3.45 16.28
C PHE A 89 -1.06 -3.38 16.87
N VAL A 90 -1.26 -3.99 18.04
CA VAL A 90 -2.56 -3.97 18.74
C VAL A 90 -3.00 -2.55 19.10
N GLU A 91 -2.08 -1.71 19.57
CA GLU A 91 -2.37 -0.31 19.89
C GLU A 91 -2.82 0.47 18.65
N CYS A 92 -2.12 0.32 17.52
CA CYS A 92 -2.49 0.94 16.26
C CYS A 92 -3.86 0.47 15.75
N CYS A 93 -4.14 -0.84 15.79
CA CYS A 93 -5.46 -1.36 15.43
C CYS A 93 -6.57 -0.78 16.32
N ARG A 94 -6.33 -0.65 17.63
CA ARG A 94 -7.29 -0.02 18.55
C ARG A 94 -7.54 1.43 18.21
N ALA A 95 -6.48 2.20 17.99
CA ALA A 95 -6.56 3.61 17.64
C ALA A 95 -7.36 3.81 16.34
N HIS A 96 -7.06 3.02 15.30
CA HIS A 96 -7.75 3.10 14.01
C HIS A 96 -9.23 2.70 14.12
N ALA A 97 -9.53 1.62 14.83
CA ALA A 97 -10.91 1.17 15.05
C ALA A 97 -11.79 2.21 15.79
N HIS A 98 -11.17 3.09 16.59
CA HIS A 98 -11.87 4.16 17.32
C HIS A 98 -11.81 5.52 16.61
N SER A 99 -11.16 5.61 15.45
CA SER A 99 -11.02 6.88 14.74
C SER A 99 -12.37 7.51 14.39
N GLY A 100 -13.40 6.69 14.15
CA GLY A 100 -14.76 7.11 13.79
C GLY A 100 -14.88 7.79 12.42
N LYS A 101 -13.77 7.90 11.67
CA LYS A 101 -13.70 8.60 10.39
C LYS A 101 -13.97 7.67 9.21
N THR A 102 -13.27 6.54 9.18
CA THR A 102 -13.22 5.64 8.01
C THR A 102 -13.58 4.20 8.36
N VAL A 103 -13.84 3.94 9.64
CA VAL A 103 -14.20 2.62 10.18
C VAL A 103 -15.56 2.73 10.86
N HIS A 104 -16.51 1.93 10.39
CA HIS A 104 -17.85 1.81 10.95
C HIS A 104 -18.17 0.37 11.31
N GLN A 105 -19.22 0.15 12.09
CA GLN A 105 -19.68 -1.20 12.40
C GLN A 105 -20.25 -1.86 11.15
N TYR A 106 -20.02 -3.17 10.98
CA TYR A 106 -20.57 -3.93 9.86
C TYR A 106 -22.10 -3.81 9.80
N PRO A 107 -22.70 -3.55 8.61
CA PRO A 107 -22.11 -3.56 7.26
C PRO A 107 -21.65 -2.18 6.73
N GLY A 108 -21.19 -1.27 7.59
CA GLY A 108 -20.68 0.05 7.21
C GLY A 108 -19.32 0.02 6.52
N SER A 109 -18.83 1.19 6.06
CA SER A 109 -17.51 1.28 5.42
C SER A 109 -16.38 0.95 6.39
N GLY A 110 -15.32 0.32 5.87
CA GLY A 110 -14.16 -0.11 6.65
C GLY A 110 -14.43 -1.13 7.76
N SER A 111 -15.56 -1.83 7.69
CA SER A 111 -16.00 -2.79 8.71
C SER A 111 -15.43 -4.20 8.53
N VAL A 112 -14.82 -4.52 7.38
CA VAL A 112 -14.19 -5.81 7.10
C VAL A 112 -12.69 -5.59 6.93
N TRP A 113 -11.89 -6.16 7.82
CA TRP A 113 -10.43 -5.98 7.82
C TRP A 113 -9.75 -7.23 7.28
N ILE A 114 -8.93 -7.06 6.25
CA ILE A 114 -8.19 -8.14 5.60
C ILE A 114 -6.71 -8.04 5.99
N LEU A 115 -6.15 -9.14 6.51
CA LEU A 115 -4.78 -9.21 7.00
C LEU A 115 -4.06 -10.44 6.46
N ASP A 116 -2.74 -10.40 6.37
CA ASP A 116 -1.96 -11.61 6.18
C ASP A 116 -1.94 -12.50 7.45
N GLY A 117 -1.45 -13.73 7.32
CA GLY A 117 -1.36 -14.70 8.42
C GLY A 117 -0.14 -14.53 9.34
N ALA A 118 0.49 -13.35 9.43
CA ALA A 118 1.65 -13.15 10.28
C ALA A 118 1.34 -13.40 11.77
N LYS A 119 2.33 -13.90 12.52
CA LYS A 119 2.17 -14.23 13.95
C LYS A 119 1.79 -13.02 14.83
N ILE A 120 2.10 -11.81 14.38
CA ILE A 120 1.73 -10.57 15.08
C ILE A 120 0.25 -10.21 14.84
N HIS A 121 -0.33 -10.60 13.70
CA HIS A 121 -1.73 -10.37 13.33
C HIS A 121 -2.69 -11.38 13.97
N CYS A 122 -2.29 -12.66 14.07
CA CYS A 122 -3.18 -13.74 14.50
C CYS A 122 -3.40 -13.84 16.02
N HIS A 123 -3.33 -12.74 16.77
CA HIS A 123 -3.56 -12.79 18.22
C HIS A 123 -5.06 -12.92 18.54
N PRO A 124 -5.50 -13.92 19.33
CA PRO A 124 -6.93 -14.09 19.60
C PRO A 124 -7.59 -12.85 20.20
N ASP A 125 -6.91 -12.16 21.13
CA ASP A 125 -7.50 -11.01 21.82
C ASP A 125 -7.80 -9.84 20.89
N ILE A 126 -6.98 -9.59 19.86
CA ILE A 126 -7.28 -8.51 18.90
C ILE A 126 -8.47 -8.89 18.03
N VAL A 127 -8.57 -10.15 17.63
CA VAL A 127 -9.70 -10.66 16.84
C VAL A 127 -11.00 -10.54 17.62
N TYR A 128 -11.03 -10.97 18.88
CA TYR A 128 -12.22 -10.83 19.73
C TYR A 128 -12.58 -9.37 19.97
N TYR A 129 -11.58 -8.52 20.19
CA TYR A 129 -11.78 -7.10 20.38
C TYR A 129 -12.39 -6.42 19.15
N LEU A 130 -11.82 -6.62 17.97
CA LEU A 130 -12.33 -6.04 16.72
C LEU A 130 -13.78 -6.51 16.46
N ARG A 131 -14.07 -7.79 16.66
CA ARG A 131 -15.43 -8.34 16.55
C ARG A 131 -16.41 -7.70 17.53
N SER A 132 -15.98 -7.39 18.76
CA SER A 132 -16.82 -6.70 19.75
C SER A 132 -17.21 -5.27 19.32
N LEU A 133 -16.43 -4.65 18.44
CA LEU A 133 -16.72 -3.35 17.85
C LEU A 133 -17.57 -3.44 16.59
N GLY A 134 -17.91 -4.65 16.12
CA GLY A 134 -18.60 -4.86 14.86
C GLY A 134 -17.67 -4.86 13.64
N ILE A 135 -16.36 -5.03 13.83
CA ILE A 135 -15.37 -5.18 12.76
C ILE A 135 -15.13 -6.67 12.51
N ILE A 136 -15.12 -7.09 11.25
CA ILE A 136 -14.93 -8.48 10.83
C ILE A 136 -13.50 -8.67 10.29
N PRO A 137 -12.56 -9.17 11.10
CA PRO A 137 -11.23 -9.55 10.61
C PRO A 137 -11.30 -10.87 9.84
N ILE A 138 -10.71 -10.90 8.65
CA ILE A 138 -10.54 -12.07 7.78
C ILE A 138 -9.06 -12.17 7.38
N PHE A 139 -8.50 -13.38 7.45
CA PHE A 139 -7.08 -13.61 7.14
C PHE A 139 -6.90 -14.16 5.73
N LEU A 140 -5.96 -13.61 4.98
CA LEU A 140 -5.56 -14.08 3.66
C LEU A 140 -4.97 -15.49 3.72
N PRO A 141 -5.08 -16.26 2.63
CA PRO A 141 -4.38 -17.54 2.50
C PRO A 141 -2.86 -17.33 2.52
N ALA A 142 -2.14 -18.28 3.11
CA ALA A 142 -0.68 -18.20 3.24
C ALA A 142 -0.01 -18.14 1.86
N TYR A 143 0.99 -17.28 1.72
CA TYR A 143 1.77 -17.08 0.49
C TYR A 143 0.96 -16.57 -0.71
N CYS A 144 -0.14 -15.85 -0.47
CA CYS A 144 -0.96 -15.22 -1.52
C CYS A 144 -0.93 -13.68 -1.45
N PRO A 145 0.24 -13.02 -1.57
CA PRO A 145 0.33 -11.56 -1.56
C PRO A 145 -0.38 -10.92 -2.76
N PHE A 146 -0.61 -11.67 -3.83
CA PHE A 146 -1.36 -11.22 -5.02
C PHE A 146 -2.86 -11.05 -4.79
N TYR A 147 -3.40 -11.52 -3.66
CA TYR A 147 -4.76 -11.18 -3.21
C TYR A 147 -4.78 -9.94 -2.31
N ASN A 148 -3.63 -9.31 -2.04
CA ASN A 148 -3.49 -8.19 -1.13
C ASN A 148 -3.18 -6.88 -1.89
N PRO A 149 -4.18 -6.02 -2.16
CA PRO A 149 -3.97 -4.73 -2.83
C PRO A 149 -2.91 -3.83 -2.20
N ILE A 150 -2.68 -3.95 -0.88
CA ILE A 150 -1.72 -3.10 -0.17
C ILE A 150 -0.28 -3.34 -0.63
N GLU A 151 0.04 -4.55 -1.08
CA GLU A 151 1.37 -4.89 -1.62
C GLU A 151 1.66 -4.10 -2.90
N TYR A 152 0.64 -3.93 -3.75
CA TYR A 152 0.74 -3.11 -4.95
C TYR A 152 0.90 -1.63 -4.60
N LEU A 153 0.13 -1.13 -3.62
CA LEU A 153 0.29 0.25 -3.13
C LEU A 153 1.69 0.49 -2.54
N PHE A 154 2.24 -0.45 -1.75
CA PHE A 154 3.60 -0.36 -1.26
C PHE A 154 4.63 -0.33 -2.38
N GLY A 155 4.39 -1.09 -3.46
CA GLY A 155 5.18 -0.99 -4.70
C GLY A 155 5.14 0.40 -5.32
N LEU A 156 3.96 1.02 -5.40
CA LEU A 156 3.75 2.40 -5.89
C LEU A 156 4.46 3.43 -5.03
N ILE A 157 4.27 3.37 -3.71
CA ILE A 157 4.90 4.24 -2.72
C ILE A 157 6.44 4.17 -2.83
N LYS A 158 7.01 2.95 -2.89
CA LYS A 158 8.46 2.75 -3.07
C LYS A 158 8.96 3.33 -4.39
N LYS A 159 8.18 3.23 -5.47
CA LYS A 159 8.51 3.87 -6.76
C LYS A 159 8.47 5.40 -6.64
N SER A 160 7.49 5.96 -5.94
CA SER A 160 7.40 7.41 -5.70
C SER A 160 8.59 7.92 -4.88
N PHE A 161 8.98 7.21 -3.82
CA PHE A 161 10.21 7.48 -3.08
C PHE A 161 11.44 7.53 -3.98
N LYS A 162 11.64 6.54 -4.85
CA LYS A 162 12.76 6.54 -5.81
C LYS A 162 12.76 7.72 -6.77
N ARG A 163 11.59 8.29 -7.08
CA ARG A 163 11.49 9.45 -7.96
C ARG A 163 11.84 10.74 -7.24
N GLN A 164 11.33 10.92 -6.02
CA GLN A 164 11.36 12.17 -5.26
C GLN A 164 12.55 12.28 -4.30
N TYR A 165 13.15 11.16 -3.90
CA TYR A 165 14.32 11.17 -3.02
C TYR A 165 15.52 11.82 -3.73
N ILE A 166 15.99 12.92 -3.15
CA ILE A 166 17.21 13.62 -3.57
C ILE A 166 18.28 13.38 -2.52
N GLU A 167 19.36 12.75 -2.94
CA GLU A 167 20.47 12.42 -2.07
C GLU A 167 21.30 13.65 -1.67
N GLY A 168 21.78 13.68 -0.42
CA GLY A 168 22.48 14.84 0.14
C GLY A 168 21.56 16.05 0.42
N SER A 169 20.26 15.92 0.18
CA SER A 169 19.28 16.93 0.61
C SER A 169 19.26 17.04 2.14
N LYS A 170 19.17 18.27 2.64
CA LYS A 170 18.92 18.56 4.06
C LYS A 170 17.48 18.29 4.48
N GLN A 171 16.61 17.89 3.55
CA GLN A 171 15.22 17.58 3.84
C GLN A 171 15.12 16.44 4.84
N ASN A 172 14.27 16.64 5.86
CA ASN A 172 13.99 15.62 6.84
C ASN A 172 13.28 14.43 6.16
N GLN A 173 13.78 13.22 6.39
CA GLN A 173 13.23 11.98 5.84
C GLN A 173 11.74 11.82 6.19
N ALA A 174 11.31 12.23 7.38
CA ALA A 174 9.92 12.20 7.80
C ALA A 174 9.02 13.08 6.91
N VAL A 175 9.51 14.25 6.49
CA VAL A 175 8.77 15.16 5.59
C VAL A 175 8.63 14.56 4.21
N LEU A 176 9.68 13.93 3.68
CA LEU A 176 9.60 13.21 2.40
C LEU A 176 8.57 12.07 2.47
N ILE A 177 8.59 11.30 3.55
CA ILE A 177 7.61 10.21 3.77
C ILE A 177 6.19 10.76 3.80
N ALA A 178 5.93 11.80 4.59
CA ALA A 178 4.62 12.42 4.68
C ALA A 178 4.13 12.91 3.30
N ASN A 179 4.98 13.61 2.55
CA ASN A 179 4.64 14.12 1.22
C ASN A 179 4.33 13.00 0.21
N VAL A 180 5.08 11.90 0.27
CA VAL A 180 4.84 10.74 -0.61
C VAL A 180 3.54 10.04 -0.22
N LEU A 181 3.30 9.80 1.07
CA LEU A 181 2.07 9.13 1.52
C LEU A 181 0.82 9.97 1.23
N GLN A 182 0.91 11.29 1.32
CA GLN A 182 -0.21 12.19 1.01
C GLN A 182 -0.70 12.03 -0.44
N GLN A 183 0.18 11.71 -1.38
CA GLN A 183 -0.19 11.46 -2.79
C GLN A 183 -1.11 10.25 -2.96
N PHE A 184 -1.18 9.37 -1.95
CA PHE A 184 -1.95 8.14 -2.01
C PHE A 184 -3.22 8.17 -1.15
N GLN A 185 -3.54 9.28 -0.47
CA GLN A 185 -4.74 9.38 0.38
C GLN A 185 -6.04 9.30 -0.41
N ASP A 186 -6.08 9.94 -1.59
CA ASP A 186 -7.24 9.97 -2.50
C ASP A 186 -6.95 9.21 -3.81
N PHE A 187 -6.14 8.15 -3.74
CA PHE A 187 -5.73 7.36 -4.90
C PHE A 187 -6.75 6.24 -5.16
N ASP A 188 -7.40 6.27 -6.32
CA ASP A 188 -8.37 5.25 -6.72
C ASP A 188 -7.70 3.87 -6.86
N MET A 189 -8.04 2.97 -5.94
CA MET A 189 -7.52 1.60 -5.88
C MET A 189 -8.47 0.58 -6.55
N THR A 190 -9.59 1.00 -7.13
CA THR A 190 -10.62 0.10 -7.69
C THR A 190 -10.02 -0.94 -8.62
N ASN A 191 -9.17 -0.50 -9.55
CA ASN A 191 -8.52 -1.39 -10.51
C ASN A 191 -7.54 -2.38 -9.86
N ILE A 192 -6.84 -1.95 -8.81
CA ILE A 192 -5.91 -2.82 -8.07
C ILE A 192 -6.70 -3.86 -7.27
N PHE A 193 -7.83 -3.46 -6.68
CA PHE A 193 -8.76 -4.36 -6.01
C PHE A 193 -9.29 -5.43 -6.96
N GLU A 194 -9.81 -5.04 -8.13
CA GLU A 194 -10.29 -5.94 -9.18
C GLU A 194 -9.19 -6.90 -9.65
N HIS A 195 -7.97 -6.39 -9.88
CA HIS A 195 -6.82 -7.22 -10.25
C HIS A 195 -6.48 -8.27 -9.19
N CYS A 196 -6.65 -7.92 -7.90
CA CYS A 196 -6.45 -8.84 -6.77
C CYS A 196 -7.65 -9.76 -6.52
N GLY A 197 -8.72 -9.66 -7.32
CA GLY A 197 -9.92 -10.50 -7.25
C GLY A 197 -11.08 -9.92 -6.44
N TRP A 198 -11.00 -8.67 -6.00
CA TRP A 198 -12.04 -8.04 -5.19
C TRP A 198 -12.98 -7.24 -6.09
N SER A 199 -14.10 -7.84 -6.48
CA SER A 199 -15.01 -7.19 -7.40
C SER A 199 -15.87 -6.10 -6.76
N VAL A 200 -16.19 -5.05 -7.52
CA VAL A 200 -17.18 -4.01 -7.18
C VAL A 200 -18.55 -4.62 -6.88
N THR A 201 -18.88 -5.77 -7.49
CA THR A 201 -20.16 -6.47 -7.25
C THR A 201 -20.24 -7.18 -5.90
N GLY A 202 -19.15 -7.23 -5.12
CA GLY A 202 -19.11 -7.93 -3.83
C GLY A 202 -18.80 -9.41 -3.95
N GLU A 203 -18.12 -9.80 -5.03
CA GLU A 203 -17.67 -11.17 -5.27
C GLU A 203 -16.14 -11.24 -5.26
N PHE A 204 -15.60 -12.36 -4.76
CA PHE A 204 -14.17 -12.62 -4.80
C PHE A 204 -13.83 -13.66 -5.85
N ASP A 205 -13.04 -13.26 -6.85
CA ASP A 205 -12.51 -14.16 -7.87
C ASP A 205 -11.08 -14.60 -7.50
N PRO A 206 -10.88 -15.84 -7.00
CA PRO A 206 -9.55 -16.34 -6.70
C PRO A 206 -8.68 -16.53 -7.96
N MET A 207 -9.27 -16.54 -9.16
CA MET A 207 -8.57 -16.79 -10.41
C MET A 207 -8.09 -15.52 -11.11
N SER A 208 -8.60 -14.34 -10.75
CA SER A 208 -8.24 -13.06 -11.39
C SER A 208 -6.72 -12.82 -11.40
N ALA A 209 -6.07 -13.07 -10.27
CA ALA A 209 -4.64 -12.91 -10.08
C ALA A 209 -3.81 -14.14 -10.52
N LEU A 210 -4.46 -15.31 -10.67
CA LEU A 210 -3.84 -16.56 -11.12
C LEU A 210 -3.97 -16.79 -12.64
N GLY A 211 -4.89 -16.06 -13.29
CA GLY A 211 -5.36 -16.20 -14.66
C GLY A 211 -4.45 -15.59 -15.72
N SER A 212 -3.14 -15.80 -15.59
CA SER A 212 -2.22 -16.06 -16.69
C SER A 212 -0.97 -16.61 -16.03
N GLU A 213 -0.46 -17.75 -16.49
CA GLU A 213 0.81 -18.33 -16.05
C GLU A 213 1.78 -17.25 -15.56
N TYR A 214 2.06 -17.23 -14.24
CA TYR A 214 3.04 -16.35 -13.61
C TYR A 214 3.13 -14.97 -14.29
N VAL A 215 2.18 -14.08 -14.01
CA VAL A 215 2.23 -12.70 -14.52
C VAL A 215 3.57 -12.10 -14.11
N SER A 216 4.49 -12.04 -15.08
CA SER A 216 5.75 -11.32 -15.01
C SER A 216 5.48 -9.94 -14.43
N THR A 217 6.37 -9.49 -13.54
CA THR A 217 6.43 -8.14 -12.97
C THR A 217 6.21 -7.03 -14.01
N SER A 218 6.41 -7.31 -15.30
CA SER A 218 6.13 -6.43 -16.43
C SER A 218 4.66 -6.00 -16.61
N ARG A 219 3.65 -6.80 -16.26
CA ARG A 219 2.24 -6.43 -16.48
C ARG A 219 1.66 -5.59 -15.34
N ALA A 220 2.07 -5.89 -14.11
CA ALA A 220 1.90 -4.98 -12.96
C ALA A 220 2.66 -3.67 -13.19
N GLU A 221 3.85 -3.71 -13.82
CA GLU A 221 4.55 -2.51 -14.25
C GLU A 221 3.76 -1.70 -15.29
N GLN A 222 3.10 -2.31 -16.27
CA GLN A 222 2.25 -1.60 -17.23
C GLN A 222 1.03 -0.96 -16.57
N PHE A 223 0.36 -1.66 -15.65
CA PHE A 223 -0.77 -1.12 -14.89
C PHE A 223 -0.34 0.11 -14.05
N VAL A 224 0.75 -0.05 -13.32
CA VAL A 224 1.40 1.00 -12.52
C VAL A 224 1.91 2.17 -13.37
N VAL A 225 2.40 1.91 -14.58
CA VAL A 225 2.90 2.97 -15.47
C VAL A 225 1.77 3.80 -16.05
N ASN A 226 0.65 3.19 -16.44
CA ASN A 226 -0.49 3.92 -17.01
C ASN A 226 -1.16 4.82 -15.95
N ASP A 227 -1.46 4.30 -14.76
CA ASP A 227 -2.08 5.10 -13.69
C ASP A 227 -1.14 6.21 -13.18
N LEU A 228 0.17 5.95 -13.12
CA LEU A 228 1.14 6.98 -12.71
C LEU A 228 1.42 8.03 -13.81
N LEU A 229 1.29 7.67 -15.09
CA LEU A 229 1.38 8.64 -16.20
C LEU A 229 0.17 9.56 -16.14
N GLU A 230 -1.04 9.01 -16.01
CA GLU A 230 -2.26 9.82 -15.80
C GLU A 230 -2.19 10.67 -14.53
N PHE A 231 -1.61 10.15 -13.44
CA PHE A 231 -1.42 10.91 -12.20
C PHE A 231 -0.39 12.05 -12.36
N SER A 232 0.69 11.83 -13.12
CA SER A 232 1.70 12.87 -13.39
C SER A 232 1.19 14.00 -14.28
N GLU A 233 0.20 13.71 -15.13
CA GLU A 233 -0.43 14.70 -16.02
C GLU A 233 -1.48 15.57 -15.30
N ARG A 234 -1.91 15.20 -14.08
CA ARG A 234 -2.94 15.91 -13.30
C ARG A 234 -2.42 16.95 -12.29
N GLY A 235 -1.13 17.31 -12.29
CA GLY A 235 -0.59 18.31 -11.35
C GLY A 235 0.50 19.23 -11.91
N ASP A 236 0.12 20.41 -12.39
CA ASP A 236 0.40 21.73 -11.76
C ASP A 236 -0.24 22.88 -12.59
N PRO A 237 -1.35 23.53 -12.17
CA PRO A 237 -1.91 24.68 -12.87
C PRO A 237 -1.22 26.02 -12.54
N ASP A 238 -0.23 26.07 -11.64
CA ASP A 238 0.30 27.34 -11.11
C ASP A 238 1.78 27.58 -11.42
N TYR A 239 2.21 27.26 -12.64
CA TYR A 239 3.52 27.67 -13.16
C TYR A 239 3.40 28.50 -14.46
N ASP A 240 2.48 29.46 -14.50
CA ASP A 240 2.56 30.56 -15.47
C ASP A 240 2.22 31.92 -14.84
N LYS A 241 3.20 32.47 -14.11
CA LYS A 241 3.34 33.92 -13.96
C LYS A 241 4.69 34.33 -14.52
N GLY A 242 4.68 34.65 -15.81
CA GLY A 242 5.77 35.31 -16.49
C GLY A 242 6.20 36.56 -15.73
N TYR A 243 7.49 36.59 -15.39
CA TYR A 243 8.19 37.83 -15.10
C TYR A 243 8.30 38.63 -16.40
N SER A 244 7.45 39.64 -16.56
CA SER A 244 7.73 40.77 -17.44
C SER A 244 8.62 41.73 -16.66
N SER A 245 9.89 41.79 -17.02
CA SER A 245 10.77 42.92 -16.70
C SER A 245 11.36 43.43 -18.01
N ASP A 246 11.04 44.68 -18.30
CA ASP A 246 11.50 45.49 -19.42
C ASP A 246 13.02 45.50 -19.56
N GLU A 247 13.50 45.56 -20.81
CA GLU A 247 14.69 46.32 -21.19
C GLU A 247 14.73 46.56 -22.72
N ASN A 248 14.18 47.72 -23.10
CA ASN A 248 14.52 48.66 -24.21
C ASN A 248 13.29 49.26 -24.91
#